data_AF-Q0I5Q0-F1
#
_entry.id   AF-Q0I5Q0-F1
#
_cell.length_a   1.000
_cell.length_b   1.000
_cell.length_c   1.000
_cell.angle_alpha   90.00
_cell.angle_beta   90.00
_cell.angle_gamma   90.00
#
_symmetry.space_group_name_H-M   'P 1'
#
loop_
_entity.id
_entity.type
_entity.pdbx_description
1 polymer ?
#
loop_
_entity_poly.entity_id
_entity_poly.type
_entity_poly.pdbx_seq_one_letter_code
_entity_poly.pdbx_strand_id
1 'polypeptide(L)'
;MLDTNTVSDVIRKDPNVIRQLKSLSPESICLSGITAAEIIYGLEKRQSTKLNQVMYPFLEAVTIHDWHYGVAQCYGKLRAKMEKQGFVMGSLDLMIAAHAISENCTLVTSDNAFKMVPDLAIQNWREKHNI
;
A
#
# COMPACT_ATOMS: atom_id res chain seq x y z
N MET A 1 5.49 -1.79 2.82
CA MET A 1 4.09 -1.31 2.91
C MET A 1 3.32 -1.77 1.68
N LEU A 2 2.24 -2.55 1.83
CA LEU A 2 1.44 -3.02 0.69
C LEU A 2 0.36 -1.99 0.32
N ASP A 3 0.12 -1.78 -0.97
CA ASP A 3 -1.04 -1.03 -1.46
C ASP A 3 -2.31 -1.90 -1.56
N THR A 4 -3.44 -1.26 -1.87
CA THR A 4 -4.76 -1.92 -1.98
C THR A 4 -4.79 -3.03 -3.04
N ASN A 5 -4.08 -2.84 -4.16
CA ASN A 5 -3.99 -3.84 -5.24
C ASN A 5 -3.20 -5.07 -4.81
N THR A 6 -2.07 -4.88 -4.15
CA THR A 6 -1.21 -5.96 -3.66
C THR A 6 -1.91 -6.79 -2.59
N VAL A 7 -2.66 -6.14 -1.67
CA VAL A 7 -3.50 -6.88 -0.71
C VAL A 7 -4.53 -7.74 -1.44
N SER A 8 -5.18 -7.20 -2.48
CA SER A 8 -6.12 -7.99 -3.28
C SER A 8 -5.46 -9.23 -3.91
N ASP A 9 -4.20 -9.14 -4.31
CA ASP A 9 -3.45 -10.26 -4.89
C ASP A 9 -3.06 -11.31 -3.84
N VAL A 10 -2.69 -10.89 -2.62
CA VAL A 10 -2.48 -11.81 -1.49
C VAL A 10 -3.73 -12.67 -1.26
N ILE A 11 -4.91 -12.04 -1.29
CA ILE A 11 -6.19 -12.72 -1.05
C ILE A 11 -6.59 -13.64 -2.20
N ARG A 12 -6.31 -13.22 -3.43
CA ARG A 12 -6.46 -14.06 -4.63
C ARG A 12 -5.40 -15.16 -4.73
N LYS A 13 -4.42 -15.17 -3.82
CA LYS A 13 -3.30 -16.11 -3.79
C LYS A 13 -2.48 -16.06 -5.07
N ASP A 14 -2.19 -14.88 -5.58
CA ASP A 14 -1.28 -14.73 -6.73
C ASP A 14 0.06 -15.43 -6.42
N PRO A 15 0.53 -16.37 -7.26
CA PRO A 15 1.70 -17.19 -6.94
C PRO A 15 2.99 -16.41 -6.71
N ASN A 16 3.18 -15.29 -7.42
CA ASN A 16 4.39 -14.48 -7.29
C ASN A 16 4.33 -13.63 -6.03
N VAL A 17 3.18 -12.99 -5.78
CA VAL A 17 2.94 -12.20 -4.56
C VAL A 17 3.08 -13.07 -3.32
N ILE A 18 2.47 -14.26 -3.31
CA ILE A 18 2.57 -15.20 -2.18
C ILE A 18 4.01 -15.70 -1.99
N ARG A 19 4.78 -15.89 -3.07
CA ARG A 19 6.20 -16.27 -2.96
C ARG A 19 7.00 -15.16 -2.27
N GLN A 20 6.84 -13.92 -2.71
CA GLN A 20 7.53 -12.76 -2.11
C GLN A 20 7.11 -12.56 -0.64
N LEU A 21 5.81 -12.64 -0.36
CA LEU A 21 5.27 -12.55 0.99
C LEU A 21 5.89 -13.60 1.93
N LYS A 22 6.07 -14.84 1.46
CA LYS A 22 6.68 -15.93 2.23
C LYS A 22 8.20 -15.83 2.38
N SER A 23 8.89 -15.08 1.52
CA SER A 23 10.33 -14.83 1.65
C SER A 23 10.67 -13.70 2.63
N LEU A 24 9.66 -13.00 3.15
CA LEU A 24 9.82 -11.88 4.07
C LEU A 24 9.36 -12.26 5.48
N SER A 25 9.94 -11.59 6.48
CA SER A 25 9.49 -11.72 7.87
C SER A 25 8.11 -11.07 8.03
N PRO A 26 7.15 -11.66 8.75
CA PRO A 26 5.83 -11.04 8.98
C PRO A 26 5.91 -9.60 9.49
N GLU A 27 6.89 -9.29 10.34
CA GLU A 27 7.13 -7.97 10.94
C GLU A 27 7.61 -6.93 9.92
N SER A 28 8.09 -7.37 8.75
CA SER A 28 8.50 -6.47 7.66
C SER A 28 7.34 -6.11 6.72
N ILE A 29 6.15 -6.66 6.96
CA ILE A 29 4.95 -6.43 6.15
C ILE A 29 4.01 -5.52 6.93
N CYS A 30 3.64 -4.40 6.30
CA CYS A 30 2.75 -3.43 6.89
C CYS A 30 1.79 -2.82 5.86
N LEU A 31 0.73 -2.18 6.36
CA LEU A 31 -0.20 -1.35 5.59
C LEU A 31 -0.16 0.09 6.09
N SER A 32 -0.47 1.02 5.20
CA SER A 32 -0.93 2.35 5.58
C SER A 32 -2.34 2.24 6.19
N GLY A 33 -2.63 3.01 7.24
CA GLY A 33 -4.01 3.20 7.72
C GLY A 33 -4.97 3.68 6.64
N ILE A 34 -4.48 4.38 5.61
CA ILE A 34 -5.28 4.78 4.44
C ILE A 34 -5.70 3.57 3.60
N THR A 35 -4.76 2.67 3.30
CA THR A 35 -5.03 1.40 2.60
C THR A 35 -5.99 0.53 3.40
N ALA A 36 -5.82 0.44 4.72
CA ALA A 36 -6.75 -0.28 5.59
C ALA A 36 -8.17 0.31 5.51
N ALA A 37 -8.30 1.64 5.52
CA ALA A 37 -9.59 2.32 5.38
C ALA A 37 -10.27 2.03 4.01
N GLU A 38 -9.51 2.04 2.91
CA GLU A 38 -10.03 1.69 1.58
C GLU A 38 -10.53 0.24 1.52
N ILE A 39 -9.78 -0.68 2.12
CA ILE A 39 -10.15 -2.09 2.19
C ILE A 39 -11.44 -2.26 2.99
N ILE A 40 -11.53 -1.68 4.19
CA ILE A 40 -12.72 -1.76 5.04
C ILE A 40 -13.94 -1.17 4.32
N TYR A 41 -13.78 0.01 3.69
CA TYR A 41 -14.85 0.58 2.87
C TYR A 41 -15.32 -0.39 1.77
N GLY A 42 -14.39 -1.04 1.07
CA GLY A 42 -14.70 -2.05 0.06
C GLY A 42 -15.46 -3.26 0.61
N LEU A 43 -15.13 -3.70 1.83
CA LEU A 43 -15.83 -4.79 2.52
C LEU A 43 -17.27 -4.41 2.87
N GLU A 44 -17.45 -3.23 3.48
CA GLU A 44 -18.76 -2.72 3.87
C GLU A 44 -19.66 -2.46 2.66
N LYS A 45 -19.07 -1.98 1.55
CA LYS A 45 -19.80 -1.79 0.30
C LYS A 45 -20.24 -3.11 -0.34
N ARG A 46 -19.41 -4.15 -0.28
CA ARG A 46 -19.66 -5.44 -0.96
C ARG A 46 -20.55 -6.38 -0.13
N GLN A 47 -20.56 -6.24 1.19
CA GLN A 47 -21.37 -7.05 2.13
C GLN A 47 -21.21 -8.58 1.92
N SER A 48 -19.98 -9.04 1.63
CA SER A 48 -19.70 -10.46 1.39
C SER A 48 -19.15 -11.14 2.63
N THR A 49 -19.96 -11.98 3.29
CA THR A 49 -19.56 -12.74 4.49
C THR A 49 -18.27 -13.53 4.28
N LYS A 50 -18.14 -14.21 3.12
CA LYS A 50 -16.94 -15.00 2.80
C LYS A 50 -15.69 -14.15 2.67
N LEU A 51 -15.79 -12.95 2.08
CA LEU A 51 -14.65 -12.06 1.95
C LEU A 51 -14.26 -11.47 3.32
N ASN A 52 -15.25 -11.10 4.13
CA ASN A 52 -15.04 -10.55 5.47
C ASN A 52 -14.32 -11.56 6.39
N GLN A 53 -14.69 -12.84 6.32
CA GLN A 53 -14.04 -13.92 7.07
C GLN A 53 -12.56 -14.12 6.74
N VAL A 54 -12.09 -13.61 5.59
CA VAL A 54 -10.67 -13.68 5.21
C VAL A 54 -9.98 -12.35 5.49
N MET A 55 -10.64 -11.23 5.20
CA MET A 55 -10.01 -9.92 5.25
C MET A 55 -9.82 -9.37 6.66
N TYR A 56 -10.80 -9.52 7.55
CA TYR A 56 -10.67 -9.00 8.91
C TYR A 56 -9.52 -9.69 9.67
N PRO A 57 -9.38 -11.03 9.64
CA PRO A 57 -8.21 -11.68 10.25
C PRO A 57 -6.88 -11.24 9.64
N PHE A 58 -6.83 -10.96 8.33
CA PHE A 58 -5.62 -10.42 7.69
C PHE A 58 -5.28 -9.02 8.22
N LEU A 59 -6.28 -8.14 8.32
CA LEU A 59 -6.09 -6.78 8.86
C LEU A 59 -5.69 -6.78 10.34
N GLU A 60 -6.20 -7.72 11.13
CA GLU A 60 -5.82 -7.90 12.53
C GLU A 60 -4.40 -8.45 12.71
N ALA A 61 -3.91 -9.24 11.74
CA ALA A 61 -2.60 -9.86 11.81
C ALA A 61 -1.46 -8.99 11.25
N VAL A 62 -1.76 -8.07 10.31
CA VAL A 62 -0.77 -7.21 9.68
C VAL A 62 -0.55 -5.92 10.48
N THR A 63 0.68 -5.42 10.51
CA THR A 63 0.96 -4.12 11.13
C THR A 63 0.32 -3.01 10.29
N ILE A 64 -0.52 -2.18 10.88
CA ILE A 64 -1.10 -1.00 10.24
C ILE A 64 -0.48 0.23 10.88
N HIS A 65 0.21 1.06 10.09
CA HIS A 65 0.77 2.32 10.58
C HIS A 65 -0.31 3.41 10.61
N ASP A 66 -0.31 4.20 11.69
CA ASP A 66 -1.23 5.30 11.91
C ASP A 66 -0.82 6.55 11.12
N TRP A 67 -1.82 7.34 10.71
CA TRP A 67 -1.57 8.65 10.10
C TRP A 67 -1.26 9.71 11.17
N HIS A 68 0.01 9.88 11.50
CA HIS A 68 0.45 10.88 12.47
C HIS A 68 0.94 12.18 11.81
N TYR A 69 1.26 13.19 12.64
CA TYR A 69 1.67 14.52 12.17
C TYR A 69 2.91 14.49 11.25
N GLY A 70 3.90 13.64 11.54
CA GLY A 70 5.06 13.43 10.66
C GLY A 70 4.68 13.03 9.24
N VAL A 71 3.73 12.10 9.07
CA VAL A 71 3.19 11.71 7.77
C VAL A 71 2.50 12.89 7.09
N ALA A 72 1.71 13.67 7.83
CA ALA A 72 1.04 14.86 7.30
C ALA A 72 2.04 15.91 6.77
N GLN A 73 3.18 16.10 7.46
CA GLN A 73 4.25 16.99 6.99
C GLN A 73 4.91 16.45 5.71
N CYS A 74 5.15 15.14 5.61
CA CYS A 74 5.67 14.51 4.40
C CYS A 74 4.70 14.71 3.23
N TYR A 75 3.41 14.45 3.44
CA TYR A 75 2.35 14.64 2.44
C TYR A 75 2.31 16.07 1.90
N GLY A 76 2.31 17.08 2.78
CA GLY A 76 2.26 18.48 2.34
C GLY A 76 3.45 18.86 1.45
N LYS A 77 4.66 18.42 1.81
CA LYS A 77 5.86 18.64 1.00
C LYS A 77 5.77 17.92 -0.34
N LEU A 78 5.34 16.65 -0.33
CA LEU A 78 5.24 15.83 -1.52
C LEU A 78 4.20 16.38 -2.50
N ARG A 79 3.00 16.72 -2.02
CA ARG A 79 1.92 17.30 -2.82
C ARG A 79 2.39 18.57 -3.54
N ALA A 80 2.97 19.51 -2.79
CA ALA A 80 3.47 20.76 -3.36
C ALA A 80 4.58 20.53 -4.41
N LYS A 81 5.47 19.57 -4.17
CA LYS A 81 6.54 19.20 -5.11
C LYS A 81 5.96 18.61 -6.41
N MET A 82 5.02 17.68 -6.30
CA MET A 82 4.38 17.05 -7.46
C MET A 82 3.55 18.04 -8.29
N GLU A 83 2.77 18.90 -7.63
CA GLU A 83 1.98 19.93 -8.32
C GLU A 83 2.86 20.93 -9.07
N LYS A 84 3.99 21.36 -8.45
CA LYS A 84 4.98 22.22 -9.12
C LYS A 84 5.59 21.57 -10.36
N GLN A 85 5.67 20.24 -10.40
CA GLN A 85 6.16 19.46 -11.53
C GLN A 85 5.08 19.11 -12.56
N GLY A 86 3.82 19.51 -12.33
CA GLY A 86 2.69 19.24 -13.21
C GLY A 86 2.13 17.82 -13.10
N PHE A 87 2.51 17.06 -12.06
CA PHE A 87 1.99 15.72 -11.84
C PHE A 87 0.68 15.76 -11.05
N VAL A 88 -0.31 15.01 -11.52
CA VAL A 88 -1.61 14.83 -10.85
C VAL A 88 -1.74 13.38 -10.44
N MET A 89 -1.89 13.15 -9.14
CA MET A 89 -2.15 11.85 -8.52
C MET A 89 -3.39 11.96 -7.63
N GLY A 90 -4.16 10.87 -7.56
CA GLY A 90 -5.31 10.76 -6.66
C GLY A 90 -4.91 11.02 -5.21
N SER A 91 -5.78 11.68 -4.45
CA SER A 91 -5.43 12.10 -3.08
C SER A 91 -5.07 10.93 -2.18
N LEU A 92 -5.79 9.80 -2.26
CA LEU A 92 -5.52 8.61 -1.44
C LEU A 92 -4.20 7.94 -1.83
N ASP A 93 -3.93 7.77 -3.13
CA ASP A 93 -2.65 7.23 -3.62
C ASP A 93 -1.48 8.09 -3.16
N LEU A 94 -1.63 9.42 -3.26
CA LEU A 94 -0.59 10.34 -2.81
C LEU A 94 -0.39 10.28 -1.29
N MET A 95 -1.46 10.10 -0.53
CA MET A 95 -1.37 9.88 0.91
C MET A 95 -0.63 8.58 1.22
N ILE A 96 -0.93 7.48 0.52
CA ILE A 96 -0.21 6.20 0.67
C ILE A 96 1.27 6.35 0.32
N ALA A 97 1.59 7.05 -0.77
CA ALA A 97 2.97 7.35 -1.17
C ALA A 97 3.72 8.16 -0.11
N ALA A 98 3.10 9.24 0.40
CA ALA A 98 3.67 10.05 1.47
C ALA A 98 3.88 9.25 2.76
N HIS A 99 2.96 8.34 3.07
CA HIS A 99 3.08 7.47 4.23
C HIS A 99 4.27 6.51 4.09
N ALA A 100 4.43 5.88 2.93
CA ALA A 100 5.58 5.02 2.66
C ALA A 100 6.91 5.79 2.75
N ILE A 101 6.98 7.03 2.23
CA ILE A 101 8.17 7.88 2.34
C ILE A 101 8.46 8.25 3.81
N SER A 102 7.43 8.69 4.56
CA SER A 102 7.56 9.07 5.98
C SER A 102 8.14 7.95 6.83
N GLU A 103 7.63 6.73 6.63
CA GLU A 103 8.04 5.55 7.40
C GLU A 103 9.24 4.81 6.80
N ASN A 104 9.92 5.41 5.81
CA ASN A 104 11.06 4.82 5.10
C ASN A 104 10.77 3.38 4.60
N CYS A 105 9.55 3.17 4.12
CA CYS A 105 9.06 1.89 3.62
C CYS A 105 9.20 1.81 2.11
N THR A 106 9.47 0.60 1.61
CA THR A 106 9.20 0.29 0.20
C THR A 106 7.71 0.07 -0.01
N LEU A 107 7.10 0.82 -0.93
CA LEU A 107 5.74 0.61 -1.37
C LEU A 107 5.69 -0.56 -2.35
N VAL A 108 4.90 -1.58 -2.02
CA VAL A 108 4.64 -2.70 -2.91
C VAL A 108 3.37 -2.39 -3.68
N THR A 109 3.51 -2.20 -5.00
CA THR A 109 2.40 -1.85 -5.89
C THR A 109 2.68 -2.33 -7.31
N SER A 110 1.61 -2.67 -8.04
CA SER A 110 1.65 -2.91 -9.48
C SER A 110 1.23 -1.69 -10.31
N ASP A 111 0.90 -0.57 -9.67
CA ASP A 111 0.47 0.65 -10.35
C ASP A 111 1.68 1.50 -10.74
N ASN A 112 1.87 1.67 -12.06
CA ASN A 112 2.96 2.48 -12.61
C ASN A 112 2.83 3.97 -12.27
N ALA A 113 1.65 4.45 -11.87
CA ALA A 113 1.46 5.84 -11.44
C ALA A 113 2.42 6.21 -10.30
N PHE A 114 2.71 5.29 -9.37
CA PHE A 114 3.63 5.57 -8.26
C PHE A 114 5.07 5.85 -8.70
N LYS A 115 5.49 5.40 -9.89
CA LYS A 115 6.85 5.66 -10.41
C LYS A 115 7.14 7.14 -10.64
N MET A 116 6.10 7.98 -10.77
CA MET A 116 6.27 9.43 -10.90
C MET A 116 6.50 10.13 -9.55
N VAL A 117 6.31 9.44 -8.44
CA VAL A 117 6.49 10.01 -7.09
C VAL A 117 7.98 10.09 -6.78
N PRO A 118 8.52 11.30 -6.56
CA PRO A 118 9.93 11.43 -6.22
C PRO A 118 10.23 10.82 -4.85
N ASP A 119 11.41 10.21 -4.72
CA ASP A 119 11.95 9.68 -3.46
C ASP A 119 11.17 8.46 -2.90
N LEU A 120 10.18 7.93 -3.63
CA LEU A 120 9.43 6.74 -3.25
C LEU A 120 10.14 5.45 -3.70
N ALA A 121 10.50 4.59 -2.75
CA ALA A 121 10.97 3.24 -3.05
C ALA A 121 9.78 2.34 -3.43
N ILE A 122 9.86 1.66 -4.58
CA ILE A 122 8.77 0.84 -5.11
C ILE A 122 9.27 -0.55 -5.47
N GLN A 123 8.45 -1.56 -5.19
CA GLN A 123 8.60 -2.91 -5.72
C GLN A 123 7.28 -3.38 -6.35
N ASN A 124 7.40 -4.07 -7.49
CA ASN A 124 6.28 -4.79 -8.08
C ASN A 124 6.47 -6.30 -7.88
N TRP A 125 5.67 -6.91 -7.02
CA TRP A 125 5.74 -8.35 -6.73
C TRP A 125 5.05 -9.23 -7.77
N ARG A 126 4.32 -8.66 -8.74
CA ARG A 126 3.75 -9.43 -9.85
C ARG A 126 4.82 -9.84 -10.87
N GLU A 127 5.92 -9.10 -10.94
CA GLU A 127 7.00 -9.33 -11.89
C GLU A 127 7.94 -10.44 -11.39
N LYS A 128 8.30 -11.37 -12.30
CA LYS A 128 9.34 -12.35 -12.02
C LYS A 128 10.68 -11.62 -11.95
N HIS A 129 11.27 -11.57 -10.77
CA HIS A 129 12.69 -11.24 -10.65
C HIS A 129 13.45 -12.49 -11.10
N ASN A 130 14.03 -12.46 -12.30
CA ASN A 130 15.01 -13.46 -12.71
C ASN A 130 16.23 -13.27 -11.81
N ILE A 131 16.41 -14.20 -10.87
CA ILE A 131 17.67 -14.39 -10.14
C ILE A 131 18.63 -15.11 -11.10
#